data_AF-W1X144-F1
#
_entry.id   AF-W1X144-F1
#
_cell.length_a   1.000
_cell.length_b   1.000
_cell.length_c   1.000
_cell.angle_alpha   90.00
_cell.angle_beta   90.00
_cell.angle_gamma   90.00
#
_symmetry.space_group_name_H-M   'P 1'
#
loop_
_entity.id
_entity.type
_entity.pdbx_description
1 polymer ?
#
loop_
_entity_poly.entity_id
_entity_poly.type
_entity_poly.pdbx_seq_one_letter_code
_entity_poly.pdbx_strand_id
1 'polypeptide(L)'
;MVPSTFSRLKAARCLPVVLAALIFAGCGTHTPDQSTAYMQGTAQADSAFYLQQMQQSSDDTRINWQLLAIRALVKEGKTGQAVELFNQLPQELNDTQRREKTLLAAEIKLAQKDFAGAQNLLAKITPADLEQNQQARYWQAKIDASQGRPSIDLLRALIAQEPLLGAKEKQQNIDATWQALSSMTQEQANTLVINADENILQGWLDLQRIWFDNRNDPDMMKAGIADWQKRYPNNPGAKMLPTQLVNVKAFKPASTNKIALLLPLNGQAAVFGRTIQQGFEAAKNIGTQPVAAQVAAA
;
A
#
# COMPACT_ATOMS: atom_id res chain seq x y z
N MET A 1 34.51 79.43 -53.09
CA MET A 1 34.12 78.37 -54.04
C MET A 1 34.36 77.03 -53.36
N VAL A 2 33.29 76.25 -53.21
CA VAL A 2 33.21 75.00 -52.47
C VAL A 2 33.62 73.84 -53.38
N PRO A 3 34.33 72.80 -52.88
CA PRO A 3 34.24 71.48 -53.44
C PRO A 3 33.43 70.57 -52.51
N SER A 4 32.43 69.93 -53.09
CA SER A 4 31.70 68.81 -52.52
C SER A 4 31.95 67.58 -53.38
N THR A 5 32.41 66.46 -52.80
CA THR A 5 32.14 65.11 -53.35
C THR A 5 32.31 63.99 -52.30
N PHE A 6 31.16 63.39 -51.97
CA PHE A 6 30.86 61.97 -51.70
C PHE A 6 31.78 61.11 -50.82
N SER A 7 31.27 60.79 -49.62
CA SER A 7 31.64 59.56 -48.89
C SER A 7 30.50 58.54 -48.98
N ARG A 8 30.81 57.35 -49.51
CA ARG A 8 29.88 56.24 -49.70
C ARG A 8 29.50 55.61 -48.35
N LEU A 9 28.21 55.57 -48.04
CA LEU A 9 27.66 54.83 -46.90
C LEU A 9 27.90 53.32 -47.06
N LYS A 10 28.77 52.74 -46.22
CA LYS A 10 28.89 51.29 -45.99
C LYS A 10 27.95 50.84 -44.84
N ALA A 11 26.67 51.22 -44.90
CA ALA A 11 25.71 50.92 -43.83
C ALA A 11 24.57 49.97 -44.27
N ALA A 12 24.79 49.15 -45.30
CA ALA A 12 23.74 48.29 -45.86
C ALA A 12 24.21 46.85 -46.13
N ARG A 13 25.01 46.25 -45.22
CA ARG A 13 25.50 44.87 -45.41
C ARG A 13 25.42 43.92 -44.22
N CYS A 14 24.84 44.34 -43.09
CA CYS A 14 24.67 43.47 -41.91
C CYS A 14 23.21 43.28 -41.47
N LEU A 15 22.23 43.77 -42.23
CA LEU A 15 20.81 43.64 -41.89
C LEU A 15 20.25 42.20 -41.97
N PRO A 16 20.70 41.27 -42.86
CA PRO A 16 20.08 39.96 -42.93
C PRO A 16 20.62 38.95 -41.91
N VAL A 17 21.75 39.23 -41.24
CA VAL A 17 22.36 38.31 -40.26
C VAL A 17 21.76 38.48 -38.87
N VAL A 18 21.28 39.68 -38.52
CA VAL A 18 20.63 39.92 -37.22
C VAL A 18 19.19 39.36 -37.19
N LEU A 19 18.53 39.25 -38.35
CA LEU A 19 17.16 38.71 -38.43
C LEU A 19 17.10 37.17 -38.34
N ALA A 20 18.16 36.47 -38.71
CA ALA A 20 18.24 35.00 -38.62
C ALA A 20 18.54 34.48 -37.19
N ALA A 21 19.13 35.31 -36.32
CA ALA A 21 19.42 34.94 -34.93
C ALA A 21 18.18 35.00 -34.02
N LEU A 22 17.10 35.68 -34.43
CA LEU A 22 15.86 35.78 -33.66
C LEU A 22 14.88 34.62 -33.88
N ILE A 23 15.15 33.72 -34.85
CA ILE A 23 14.24 32.62 -35.20
C ILE A 23 14.62 31.31 -34.49
N PHE A 24 15.83 31.21 -33.91
CA PHE A 24 16.27 30.01 -33.17
C PHE A 24 15.99 30.04 -31.66
N ALA A 25 15.40 31.13 -31.13
CA ALA A 25 14.91 31.20 -29.75
C ALA A 25 13.45 30.69 -29.60
N GLY A 26 12.94 29.95 -30.60
CA GLY A 26 11.57 29.42 -30.63
C GLY A 26 11.44 27.93 -30.28
N CYS A 27 12.52 27.23 -29.95
CA CYS A 27 12.42 25.89 -29.36
C CYS A 27 12.06 26.06 -27.88
N GLY A 28 10.76 26.08 -27.59
CA GLY A 28 10.21 26.02 -26.24
C GLY A 28 10.58 24.70 -25.56
N THR A 29 11.81 24.60 -25.08
CA THR A 29 12.14 23.66 -24.02
C THR A 29 11.50 24.22 -22.76
N HIS A 30 10.31 23.74 -22.39
CA HIS A 30 9.77 23.96 -21.06
C HIS A 30 10.84 23.50 -20.06
N THR A 31 11.54 24.44 -19.44
CA THR A 31 12.43 24.14 -18.32
C THR A 31 11.57 23.48 -17.25
N PRO A 32 11.95 22.31 -16.72
CA PRO A 32 11.18 21.67 -15.68
C PRO A 32 10.97 22.66 -14.54
N ASP A 33 9.71 22.91 -14.19
CA ASP A 33 9.35 23.70 -13.01
C ASP A 33 10.04 23.05 -11.79
N GLN A 34 10.60 23.86 -10.89
CA GLN A 34 11.30 23.40 -9.68
C GLN A 34 10.44 22.47 -8.81
N SER A 35 9.11 22.58 -8.91
CA SER A 35 8.16 21.73 -8.20
C SER A 35 7.93 20.35 -8.85
N THR A 36 8.35 20.13 -10.09
CA THR A 36 8.04 18.91 -10.88
C THR A 36 8.51 17.63 -10.20
N ALA A 37 9.76 17.60 -9.72
CA ALA A 37 10.33 16.43 -9.05
C ALA A 37 9.57 16.07 -7.75
N TYR A 38 9.08 17.08 -7.03
CA TYR A 38 8.30 16.88 -5.82
C TYR A 38 6.85 16.46 -6.11
N MET A 39 6.24 17.01 -7.16
CA MET A 39 4.91 16.61 -7.63
C MET A 39 4.88 15.14 -8.05
N GLN A 40 5.90 14.70 -8.80
CA GLN A 40 6.10 13.31 -9.22
C GLN A 40 6.57 12.38 -8.08
N GLY A 41 6.97 12.94 -6.94
CA GLY A 41 7.42 12.20 -5.77
C GLY A 41 8.82 11.58 -5.89
N THR A 42 9.64 12.04 -6.85
CA THR A 42 11.06 11.67 -6.97
C THR A 42 11.94 12.44 -5.99
N ALA A 43 11.46 13.59 -5.50
CA ALA A 43 12.03 14.35 -4.40
C ALA A 43 10.99 14.55 -3.28
N GLN A 44 11.46 14.66 -2.03
CA GLN A 44 10.61 14.84 -0.85
C GLN A 44 11.23 15.89 0.07
N ALA A 45 10.37 16.73 0.66
CA ALA A 45 10.73 17.72 1.67
C ALA A 45 9.57 17.85 2.66
N ASP A 46 9.76 18.64 3.71
CA ASP A 46 8.75 18.90 4.73
C ASP A 46 7.81 20.05 4.31
N SER A 47 6.74 20.23 5.09
CA SER A 47 5.77 21.30 4.88
C SER A 47 6.40 22.69 4.98
N ALA A 48 7.38 22.89 5.87
CA ALA A 48 8.05 24.19 6.05
C ALA A 48 8.78 24.62 4.78
N PHE A 49 9.52 23.71 4.15
CA PHE A 49 10.19 23.96 2.88
C PHE A 49 9.18 24.32 1.78
N TYR A 50 8.11 23.54 1.62
CA TYR A 50 7.11 23.81 0.58
C TYR A 50 6.36 25.14 0.80
N LEU A 51 6.03 25.46 2.06
CA LEU A 51 5.41 26.74 2.42
C LEU A 51 6.34 27.93 2.10
N GLN A 52 7.65 27.78 2.34
CA GLN A 52 8.63 28.81 1.99
C GLN A 52 8.72 28.99 0.48
N GLN A 53 8.79 27.90 -0.29
CA GLN A 53 8.81 27.96 -1.76
C GLN A 53 7.53 28.58 -2.33
N MET A 54 6.38 28.28 -1.73
CA MET A 54 5.09 28.86 -2.10
C MET A 54 5.08 30.40 -1.93
N GLN A 55 5.70 30.94 -0.87
CA GLN A 55 5.77 32.39 -0.64
C GLN A 55 6.71 33.11 -1.62
N GLN A 56 7.68 32.39 -2.18
CA GLN A 56 8.67 32.93 -3.13
C GLN A 56 8.27 32.72 -4.60
N SER A 57 7.15 32.04 -4.85
CA SER A 57 6.67 31.69 -6.19
C SER A 57 5.40 32.46 -6.56
N SER A 58 5.12 32.57 -7.85
CA SER A 58 3.87 33.13 -8.40
C SER A 58 3.12 32.11 -9.26
N ASP A 59 1.87 32.44 -9.60
CA ASP A 59 1.06 31.76 -10.61
C ASP A 59 0.95 30.23 -10.40
N ASP A 60 1.07 29.44 -11.48
CA ASP A 60 0.94 27.98 -11.44
C ASP A 60 1.97 27.30 -10.53
N THR A 61 3.20 27.80 -10.49
CA THR A 61 4.26 27.26 -9.64
C THR A 61 3.91 27.44 -8.16
N ARG A 62 3.30 28.58 -7.80
CA ARG A 62 2.79 28.79 -6.44
C ARG A 62 1.72 27.77 -6.07
N ILE A 63 0.80 27.45 -6.99
CA ILE A 63 -0.25 26.45 -6.76
C ILE A 63 0.38 25.05 -6.56
N ASN A 64 1.39 24.69 -7.35
CA ASN A 64 2.09 23.42 -7.20
C ASN A 64 2.74 23.30 -5.81
N TRP A 65 3.42 24.36 -5.33
CA TRP A 65 3.98 24.38 -3.97
C TRP A 65 2.91 24.34 -2.89
N GLN A 66 1.77 25.00 -3.10
CA GLN A 66 0.63 24.93 -2.18
C GLN A 66 0.10 23.50 -2.05
N LEU A 67 -0.09 22.79 -3.18
CA LEU A 67 -0.52 21.38 -3.18
C LEU A 67 0.49 20.47 -2.45
N LEU A 68 1.79 20.68 -2.67
CA LEU A 68 2.86 19.94 -1.99
C LEU A 68 2.90 20.25 -0.49
N ALA A 69 2.72 21.51 -0.10
CA ALA A 69 2.62 21.90 1.30
C ALA A 69 1.43 21.22 1.98
N ILE A 70 0.24 21.21 1.35
CA ILE A 70 -0.94 20.50 1.87
C ILE A 70 -0.62 19.01 2.05
N ARG A 71 -0.03 18.37 1.03
CA ARG A 71 0.38 16.96 1.08
C ARG A 71 1.28 16.66 2.28
N ALA A 72 2.31 17.48 2.49
CA ALA A 72 3.25 17.32 3.60
C ALA A 72 2.58 17.59 4.95
N LEU A 73 1.74 18.62 5.06
CA LEU A 73 0.99 18.94 6.28
C LEU A 73 0.08 17.78 6.70
N VAL A 74 -0.60 17.12 5.76
CA VAL A 74 -1.41 15.92 6.03
C VAL A 74 -0.53 14.78 6.56
N LYS A 75 0.61 14.51 5.90
CA LYS A 75 1.55 13.46 6.31
C LYS A 75 2.16 13.72 7.68
N GLU A 76 2.38 14.98 8.04
CA GLU A 76 2.89 15.42 9.34
C GLU A 76 1.81 15.46 10.43
N GLY A 77 0.54 15.15 10.12
CA GLY A 77 -0.58 15.19 11.06
C GLY A 77 -1.09 16.60 11.39
N LYS A 78 -0.64 17.64 10.66
CA LYS A 78 -1.09 19.03 10.79
C LYS A 78 -2.38 19.26 9.99
N THR A 79 -3.39 18.43 10.22
CA THR A 79 -4.64 18.39 9.43
C THR A 79 -5.38 19.73 9.40
N GLY A 80 -5.38 20.48 10.51
CA GLY A 80 -6.02 21.80 10.56
C GLY A 80 -5.41 22.80 9.58
N GLN A 81 -4.08 22.90 9.54
CA GLN A 81 -3.36 23.75 8.60
C GLN A 81 -3.52 23.28 7.16
N ALA A 82 -3.52 21.95 6.94
CA ALA A 82 -3.76 21.38 5.61
C ALA A 82 -5.14 21.77 5.06
N VAL A 83 -6.19 21.71 5.89
CA VAL A 83 -7.56 22.08 5.51
C VAL A 83 -7.65 23.57 5.19
N GLU A 84 -7.07 24.42 6.02
CA GLU A 84 -7.06 25.86 5.79
C GLU A 84 -6.37 26.20 4.46
N LEU A 85 -5.18 25.65 4.23
CA LEU A 85 -4.43 25.87 3.00
C LEU A 85 -5.13 25.27 1.77
N PHE A 86 -5.84 24.15 1.94
CA PHE A 86 -6.66 23.53 0.89
C PHE A 86 -7.85 24.40 0.48
N ASN A 87 -8.50 25.04 1.45
CA ASN A 87 -9.63 25.94 1.18
C ASN A 87 -9.20 27.25 0.49
N GLN A 88 -7.92 27.60 0.57
CA GLN A 88 -7.32 28.75 -0.12
C GLN A 88 -6.89 28.43 -1.55
N LEU A 89 -7.06 27.20 -2.05
CA LEU A 89 -6.73 26.86 -3.44
C LEU A 89 -7.65 27.61 -4.41
N PRO A 90 -7.11 28.16 -5.52
CA PRO A 90 -7.92 28.80 -6.54
C PRO A 90 -8.90 27.82 -7.19
N GLN A 91 -9.97 28.37 -7.80
CA GLN A 91 -10.96 27.59 -8.54
C GLN A 91 -10.45 27.19 -9.93
N GLU A 92 -9.66 28.07 -10.55
CA GLU A 92 -9.01 27.81 -11.83
C GLU A 92 -7.75 26.98 -11.58
N LEU A 93 -7.83 25.70 -11.91
CA LEU A 93 -6.74 24.73 -11.81
C LEU A 93 -6.63 24.00 -13.14
N ASN A 94 -5.39 23.77 -13.57
CA ASN A 94 -5.12 22.86 -14.69
C ASN A 94 -5.44 21.41 -14.28
N ASP A 95 -5.49 20.51 -15.27
CA ASP A 95 -5.94 19.13 -15.05
C ASP A 95 -5.06 18.36 -14.06
N THR A 96 -3.73 18.59 -14.08
CA THR A 96 -2.80 17.94 -13.17
C THR A 96 -3.01 18.42 -11.72
N GLN A 97 -3.15 19.73 -11.51
CA GLN A 97 -3.47 20.31 -10.21
C GLN A 97 -4.84 19.85 -9.70
N ARG A 98 -5.84 19.72 -10.59
CA ARG A 98 -7.18 19.24 -10.25
C ARG A 98 -7.17 17.78 -9.79
N ARG A 99 -6.42 16.91 -10.48
CA ARG A 99 -6.22 15.52 -10.06
C ARG A 99 -5.56 15.45 -8.69
N GLU A 100 -4.49 16.20 -8.48
CA GLU A 100 -3.80 16.25 -7.19
C GLU A 100 -4.71 16.76 -6.06
N LYS A 101 -5.46 17.85 -6.31
CA LYS A 101 -6.44 18.38 -5.36
C LYS A 101 -7.48 17.34 -4.97
N THR A 102 -7.98 16.56 -5.93
CA THR A 102 -9.01 15.54 -5.67
C THR A 102 -8.47 14.42 -4.79
N LEU A 103 -7.22 13.99 -5.02
CA LEU A 103 -6.55 13.02 -4.17
C LEU A 103 -6.29 13.57 -2.76
N LEU A 104 -5.77 14.81 -2.65
CA LEU A 104 -5.54 15.48 -1.37
C LEU A 104 -6.83 15.64 -0.56
N ALA A 105 -7.96 15.90 -1.22
CA ALA A 105 -9.25 15.98 -0.55
C ALA A 105 -9.57 14.67 0.19
N ALA A 106 -9.33 13.51 -0.44
CA ALA A 106 -9.53 12.22 0.19
C ALA A 106 -8.54 11.97 1.35
N GLU A 107 -7.26 12.32 1.17
CA GLU A 107 -6.24 12.18 2.22
C GLU A 107 -6.54 13.06 3.45
N ILE A 108 -7.02 14.29 3.23
CA ILE A 108 -7.49 15.17 4.31
C ILE A 108 -8.66 14.51 5.05
N LYS A 109 -9.63 13.92 4.33
CA LYS A 109 -10.75 13.20 4.97
C LYS A 109 -10.26 12.02 5.82
N LEU A 110 -9.26 11.26 5.34
CA LEU A 110 -8.63 10.20 6.12
C LEU A 110 -7.97 10.74 7.39
N ALA A 111 -7.22 11.85 7.29
CA ALA A 111 -6.59 12.48 8.44
C ALA A 111 -7.60 13.07 9.43
N GLN A 112 -8.81 13.41 8.98
CA GLN A 112 -9.96 13.80 9.81
C GLN A 112 -10.72 12.59 10.39
N LYS A 113 -10.31 11.35 10.09
CA LYS A 113 -11.03 10.10 10.40
C LYS A 113 -12.41 9.98 9.76
N ASP A 114 -12.69 10.79 8.74
CA ASP A 114 -13.90 10.70 7.90
C ASP A 114 -13.67 9.65 6.79
N PHE A 115 -13.61 8.38 7.19
CA PHE A 115 -13.31 7.27 6.28
C PHE A 115 -14.37 7.10 5.20
N ALA A 116 -15.65 7.29 5.54
CA ALA A 116 -16.75 7.21 4.57
C ALA A 116 -16.65 8.35 3.53
N GLY A 117 -16.38 9.57 3.98
CA GLY A 117 -16.12 10.70 3.08
C GLY A 117 -14.93 10.45 2.16
N ALA A 118 -13.82 9.90 2.69
CA ALA A 118 -12.67 9.52 1.89
C ALA A 118 -13.02 8.45 0.83
N GLN A 119 -13.74 7.39 1.20
CA GLN A 119 -14.17 6.36 0.25
C GLN A 119 -15.02 6.93 -0.90
N ASN A 120 -15.97 7.82 -0.58
CA ASN A 120 -16.84 8.47 -1.55
C ASN A 120 -16.07 9.37 -2.52
N LEU A 121 -15.02 10.05 -2.06
CA LEU A 121 -14.15 10.84 -2.93
C LEU A 121 -13.27 9.94 -3.80
N LEU A 122 -12.66 8.92 -3.22
CA LEU A 122 -11.80 7.97 -3.94
C LEU A 122 -12.58 7.18 -5.00
N ALA A 123 -13.86 6.86 -4.77
CA ALA A 123 -14.69 6.16 -5.75
C ALA A 123 -14.93 6.97 -7.05
N LYS A 124 -14.71 8.28 -7.02
CA LYS A 124 -14.86 9.16 -8.20
C LYS A 124 -13.56 9.32 -8.99
N ILE A 125 -12.45 8.78 -8.50
CA ILE A 125 -11.14 8.89 -9.14
C ILE A 125 -10.89 7.64 -9.98
N THR A 126 -10.52 7.83 -11.24
CA THR A 126 -10.07 6.74 -12.12
C THR A 126 -8.55 6.56 -11.94
N PRO A 127 -8.08 5.43 -11.39
CA PRO A 127 -6.66 5.25 -11.09
C PRO A 127 -5.75 5.26 -12.33
N ALA A 128 -6.29 4.87 -13.49
CA ALA A 128 -5.56 4.87 -14.76
C ALA A 128 -5.15 6.27 -15.23
N ASP A 129 -5.85 7.32 -14.78
CA ASP A 129 -5.58 8.72 -15.14
C ASP A 129 -4.53 9.37 -14.21
N LEU A 130 -4.08 8.64 -13.19
CA LEU A 130 -3.12 9.12 -12.19
C LEU A 130 -1.69 8.74 -12.58
N GLU A 131 -0.74 9.60 -12.22
CA GLU A 131 0.68 9.28 -12.30
C GLU A 131 1.06 8.17 -11.30
N GLN A 132 2.17 7.46 -11.54
CA GLN A 132 2.57 6.31 -10.72
C GLN A 132 2.64 6.61 -9.21
N ASN A 133 3.15 7.79 -8.82
CA ASN A 133 3.19 8.21 -7.42
C ASN A 133 1.79 8.47 -6.84
N GLN A 134 0.91 9.09 -7.64
CA GLN A 134 -0.48 9.34 -7.26
C GLN A 134 -1.27 8.04 -7.16
N GLN A 135 -1.00 7.05 -8.03
CA GLN A 135 -1.58 5.71 -7.93
C GLN A 135 -1.21 5.04 -6.61
N ALA A 136 0.07 5.07 -6.22
CA ALA A 136 0.52 4.48 -4.96
C ALA A 136 -0.21 5.10 -3.75
N ARG A 137 -0.33 6.43 -3.74
CA ARG A 137 -1.08 7.18 -2.70
C ARG A 137 -2.57 6.89 -2.73
N TYR A 138 -3.18 6.83 -3.91
CA TYR A 138 -4.58 6.49 -4.08
C TYR A 138 -4.91 5.10 -3.51
N TRP A 139 -4.09 4.09 -3.82
CA TRP A 139 -4.29 2.75 -3.29
C TRP A 139 -4.05 2.68 -1.79
N GLN A 140 -3.05 3.39 -1.27
CA GLN A 140 -2.85 3.52 0.17
C GLN A 140 -4.07 4.16 0.84
N ALA A 141 -4.61 5.23 0.27
CA ALA A 141 -5.80 5.91 0.78
C ALA A 141 -7.02 4.98 0.78
N LYS A 142 -7.21 4.15 -0.26
CA LYS A 142 -8.27 3.11 -0.29
C LYS A 142 -8.07 2.08 0.83
N ILE A 143 -6.83 1.63 1.06
CA ILE A 143 -6.50 0.68 2.12
C ILE A 143 -6.79 1.29 3.50
N ASP A 144 -6.32 2.51 3.76
CA ASP A 144 -6.54 3.21 5.03
C ASP A 144 -8.04 3.47 5.28
N ALA A 145 -8.77 3.83 4.23
CA ALA A 145 -10.22 4.03 4.28
C ALA A 145 -10.99 2.75 4.62
N SER A 146 -10.45 1.57 4.31
CA SER A 146 -11.08 0.28 4.64
C SER A 146 -11.08 -0.02 6.14
N GLN A 147 -10.20 0.62 6.91
CA GLN A 147 -10.02 0.38 8.35
C GLN A 147 -9.71 -1.09 8.68
N GLY A 148 -9.05 -1.80 7.75
CA GLY A 148 -8.74 -3.23 7.91
C GLY A 148 -9.95 -4.14 7.85
N ARG A 149 -11.13 -3.63 7.47
CA ARG A 149 -12.34 -4.44 7.28
C ARG A 149 -12.19 -5.26 6.00
N PRO A 150 -12.25 -6.60 6.07
CA PRO A 150 -12.16 -7.44 4.89
C PRO A 150 -13.27 -7.11 3.90
N SER A 151 -12.88 -6.79 2.66
CA SER A 151 -13.78 -6.47 1.57
C SER A 151 -13.09 -6.69 0.24
N ILE A 152 -13.87 -6.90 -0.83
CA ILE A 152 -13.30 -7.03 -2.17
C ILE A 152 -12.54 -5.79 -2.60
N ASP A 153 -13.00 -4.61 -2.19
CA ASP A 153 -12.34 -3.34 -2.51
C ASP A 153 -10.98 -3.21 -1.82
N LEU A 154 -10.86 -3.69 -0.57
CA LEU A 154 -9.58 -3.76 0.12
C LEU A 154 -8.62 -4.72 -0.60
N LEU A 155 -9.09 -5.91 -0.99
CA LEU A 155 -8.27 -6.89 -1.70
C LEU A 155 -7.78 -6.34 -3.04
N ARG A 156 -8.67 -5.72 -3.83
CA ARG A 156 -8.32 -5.05 -5.08
C ARG A 156 -7.29 -3.94 -4.87
N ALA A 157 -7.47 -3.13 -3.82
CA ALA A 157 -6.52 -2.05 -3.51
C ALA A 157 -5.13 -2.59 -3.13
N LEU A 158 -5.06 -3.64 -2.31
CA LEU A 158 -3.78 -4.27 -1.95
C LEU A 158 -3.09 -4.88 -3.17
N ILE A 159 -3.83 -5.63 -4.00
CA ILE A 159 -3.31 -6.24 -5.23
C ILE A 159 -2.79 -5.17 -6.20
N ALA A 160 -3.53 -4.07 -6.39
CA ALA A 160 -3.14 -2.99 -7.28
C ALA A 160 -1.95 -2.17 -6.74
N GLN A 161 -1.76 -2.12 -5.41
CA GLN A 161 -0.62 -1.44 -4.80
C GLN A 161 0.68 -2.25 -4.90
N GLU A 162 0.64 -3.58 -4.80
CA GLU A 162 1.81 -4.47 -4.82
C GLU A 162 2.87 -4.15 -5.91
N PRO A 163 2.51 -3.93 -7.20
CA PRO A 163 3.51 -3.65 -8.23
C PRO A 163 4.21 -2.29 -8.06
N LEU A 164 3.62 -1.37 -7.29
CA LEU A 164 4.14 -0.04 -7.03
C LEU A 164 5.10 0.01 -5.82
N LEU A 165 5.24 -1.10 -5.10
CA LEU A 165 5.99 -1.18 -3.84
C LEU A 165 7.41 -1.72 -4.03
N GLY A 166 8.31 -1.35 -3.10
CA GLY A 166 9.63 -1.96 -2.96
C GLY A 166 9.56 -3.36 -2.35
N ALA A 167 10.67 -4.11 -2.39
CA ALA A 167 10.70 -5.52 -1.95
C ALA A 167 10.23 -5.72 -0.49
N LYS A 168 10.60 -4.82 0.42
CA LYS A 168 10.22 -4.90 1.84
C LYS A 168 8.74 -4.61 2.04
N GLU A 169 8.24 -3.56 1.38
CA GLU A 169 6.86 -3.13 1.43
C GLU A 169 5.92 -4.15 0.76
N LYS A 170 6.40 -4.86 -0.28
CA LYS A 170 5.68 -5.98 -0.92
C LYS A 170 5.34 -7.08 0.08
N GLN A 171 6.26 -7.48 0.97
CA GLN A 171 5.95 -8.52 1.97
C GLN A 171 4.83 -8.04 2.91
N GLN A 172 4.88 -6.79 3.35
CA GLN A 172 3.85 -6.22 4.22
C GLN A 172 2.48 -6.19 3.53
N ASN A 173 2.45 -5.79 2.26
CA ASN A 173 1.23 -5.80 1.44
C ASN A 173 0.68 -7.22 1.22
N ILE A 174 1.55 -8.21 0.96
CA ILE A 174 1.20 -9.62 0.83
C ILE A 174 0.61 -10.17 2.14
N ASP A 175 1.26 -9.88 3.28
CA ASP A 175 0.79 -10.31 4.59
C ASP A 175 -0.56 -9.66 4.95
N ALA A 176 -0.76 -8.38 4.59
CA ALA A 176 -2.03 -7.69 4.74
C ALA A 176 -3.14 -8.28 3.84
N THR A 177 -2.81 -8.63 2.60
CA THR A 177 -3.73 -9.31 1.66
C THR A 177 -4.17 -10.64 2.24
N TRP A 178 -3.21 -11.42 2.75
CA TRP A 178 -3.50 -12.69 3.39
C TRP A 178 -4.32 -12.55 4.69
N GLN A 179 -4.02 -11.53 5.49
CA GLN A 179 -4.79 -11.24 6.71
C GLN A 179 -6.24 -10.87 6.38
N ALA A 180 -6.47 -10.04 5.36
CA ALA A 180 -7.82 -9.72 4.90
C ALA A 180 -8.56 -10.98 4.43
N LEU A 181 -7.92 -11.86 3.64
CA LEU A 181 -8.53 -13.10 3.17
C LEU A 181 -8.82 -14.09 4.32
N SER A 182 -7.83 -14.39 5.15
CA SER A 182 -7.95 -15.38 6.23
C SER A 182 -8.96 -14.99 7.32
N SER A 183 -9.33 -13.71 7.40
CA SER A 183 -10.37 -13.21 8.31
C SER A 183 -11.79 -13.20 7.71
N MET A 184 -11.95 -13.36 6.40
CA MET A 184 -13.27 -13.54 5.77
C MET A 184 -13.81 -14.93 6.03
N THR A 185 -15.12 -15.08 6.16
CA THR A 185 -15.75 -16.41 6.16
C THR A 185 -15.81 -17.00 4.75
N GLN A 186 -15.98 -18.32 4.66
CA GLN A 186 -16.12 -19.00 3.36
C GLN A 186 -17.36 -18.49 2.59
N GLU A 187 -18.45 -18.19 3.30
CA GLU A 187 -19.65 -17.58 2.70
C GLU A 187 -19.34 -16.19 2.13
N GLN A 188 -18.66 -15.33 2.91
CA GLN A 188 -18.26 -14.00 2.45
C GLN A 188 -17.37 -14.08 1.21
N ALA A 189 -16.39 -14.99 1.21
CA ALA A 189 -15.50 -15.22 0.08
C ALA A 189 -16.24 -15.73 -1.18
N ASN A 190 -17.23 -16.62 -1.01
CA ASN A 190 -18.00 -17.16 -2.12
C ASN A 190 -19.00 -16.16 -2.72
N THR A 191 -19.44 -15.15 -1.95
CA THR A 191 -20.30 -14.06 -2.45
C THR A 191 -19.53 -13.01 -3.25
N LEU A 192 -18.20 -13.08 -3.28
CA LEU A 192 -17.39 -12.10 -4.01
C LEU A 192 -17.55 -12.28 -5.52
N VAL A 193 -18.00 -11.20 -6.17
CA VAL A 193 -18.07 -11.11 -7.64
C VAL A 193 -16.73 -10.59 -8.16
N ILE A 194 -15.96 -11.49 -8.75
CA ILE A 194 -14.70 -11.17 -9.43
C ILE A 194 -14.93 -11.07 -10.94
N ASN A 195 -14.22 -10.17 -11.59
CA ASN A 195 -14.22 -10.07 -13.05
C ASN A 195 -13.29 -11.15 -13.63
N ALA A 196 -13.54 -11.54 -14.89
CA ALA A 196 -12.81 -12.62 -15.55
C ALA A 196 -11.31 -12.32 -15.76
N ASP A 197 -10.92 -11.05 -15.76
CA ASP A 197 -9.54 -10.57 -15.91
C ASP A 197 -8.77 -10.49 -14.58
N GLU A 198 -9.42 -10.68 -13.44
CA GLU A 198 -8.82 -10.58 -12.10
C GLU A 198 -8.09 -11.87 -11.68
N ASN A 199 -7.19 -12.40 -12.52
CA ASN A 199 -6.51 -13.68 -12.29
C ASN A 199 -5.67 -13.69 -10.99
N ILE A 200 -5.06 -12.55 -10.61
CA ILE A 200 -4.33 -12.46 -9.34
C ILE A 200 -5.29 -12.60 -8.15
N LEU A 201 -6.46 -11.95 -8.19
CA LEU A 201 -7.47 -12.05 -7.14
C LEU A 201 -8.06 -13.45 -7.08
N GLN A 202 -8.35 -14.06 -8.23
CA GLN A 202 -8.79 -15.46 -8.31
C GLN A 202 -7.77 -16.40 -7.65
N GLY A 203 -6.48 -16.22 -7.94
CA GLY A 203 -5.42 -16.99 -7.30
C GLY A 203 -5.42 -16.83 -5.78
N TRP A 204 -5.60 -15.60 -5.27
CA TRP A 204 -5.70 -15.36 -3.83
C TRP A 204 -6.90 -16.06 -3.16
N LEU A 205 -8.07 -16.05 -3.81
CA LEU A 205 -9.26 -16.76 -3.31
C LEU A 205 -9.09 -18.28 -3.33
N ASP A 206 -8.40 -18.83 -4.33
CA ASP A 206 -8.08 -20.26 -4.37
C ASP A 206 -7.11 -20.66 -3.26
N LEU A 207 -6.11 -19.81 -2.94
CA LEU A 207 -5.22 -20.05 -1.79
C LEU A 207 -6.00 -20.04 -0.47
N GLN A 208 -6.95 -19.13 -0.33
CA GLN A 208 -7.82 -19.03 0.84
C GLN A 208 -8.67 -20.30 1.01
N ARG A 209 -9.24 -20.85 -0.07
CA ARG A 209 -9.97 -22.13 -0.06
C ARG A 209 -9.10 -23.28 0.41
N ILE A 210 -7.89 -23.41 -0.18
CA ILE A 210 -6.90 -24.41 0.25
C ILE A 210 -6.61 -24.27 1.74
N TRP A 211 -6.52 -23.04 2.24
CA TRP A 211 -6.31 -22.81 3.66
C TRP A 211 -7.49 -23.27 4.52
N PHE A 212 -8.73 -22.93 4.15
CA PHE A 212 -9.91 -23.37 4.89
C PHE A 212 -10.05 -24.89 4.93
N ASP A 213 -9.81 -25.55 3.81
CA ASP A 213 -10.00 -27.00 3.68
C ASP A 213 -8.90 -27.78 4.40
N ASN A 214 -7.67 -27.26 4.47
CA ASN A 214 -6.49 -28.01 4.91
C ASN A 214 -5.82 -27.47 6.19
N ARG A 215 -6.34 -26.42 6.84
CA ARG A 215 -5.68 -25.79 8.03
C ARG A 215 -5.42 -26.72 9.21
N ASN A 216 -6.12 -27.84 9.29
CA ASN A 216 -5.95 -28.84 10.34
C ASN A 216 -4.98 -29.97 9.96
N ASP A 217 -4.52 -30.03 8.70
CA ASP A 217 -3.59 -31.02 8.18
C ASP A 217 -2.37 -30.32 7.56
N PRO A 218 -1.24 -30.21 8.29
CA PRO A 218 -0.05 -29.51 7.80
C PRO A 218 0.55 -30.09 6.52
N ASP A 219 0.46 -31.40 6.31
CA ASP A 219 1.03 -32.05 5.12
C ASP A 219 0.17 -31.76 3.89
N MET A 220 -1.16 -31.84 4.02
CA MET A 220 -2.09 -31.44 2.97
C MET A 220 -2.02 -29.93 2.68
N MET A 221 -1.86 -29.10 3.71
CA MET A 221 -1.65 -27.66 3.53
C MET A 221 -0.38 -27.38 2.72
N LYS A 222 0.73 -28.03 3.07
CA LYS A 222 2.01 -27.84 2.38
C LYS A 222 1.93 -28.29 0.91
N ALA A 223 1.29 -29.42 0.64
CA ALA A 223 1.05 -29.91 -0.71
C ALA A 223 0.13 -28.98 -1.51
N GLY A 224 -0.98 -28.54 -0.89
CA GLY A 224 -1.94 -27.61 -1.50
C GLY A 224 -1.31 -26.27 -1.86
N ILE A 225 -0.50 -25.69 -0.97
CA ILE A 225 0.25 -24.46 -1.26
C ILE A 225 1.22 -24.68 -2.43
N ALA A 226 1.94 -25.81 -2.45
CA ALA A 226 2.90 -26.10 -3.53
C ALA A 226 2.21 -26.25 -4.90
N ASP A 227 1.05 -26.90 -4.94
CA ASP A 227 0.22 -27.01 -6.14
C ASP A 227 -0.34 -25.65 -6.57
N TRP A 228 -0.83 -24.86 -5.62
CA TRP A 228 -1.28 -23.49 -5.87
C TRP A 228 -0.19 -22.60 -6.45
N GLN A 229 1.04 -22.66 -5.93
CA GLN A 229 2.19 -21.91 -6.46
C GLN A 229 2.48 -22.28 -7.93
N LYS A 230 2.22 -23.53 -8.34
CA LYS A 230 2.34 -23.97 -9.75
C LYS A 230 1.19 -23.49 -10.62
N ARG A 231 -0.04 -23.43 -10.09
CA ARG A 231 -1.21 -22.91 -10.81
C ARG A 231 -1.17 -21.40 -11.02
N TYR A 232 -0.64 -20.65 -10.05
CA TYR A 232 -0.62 -19.19 -10.07
C TYR A 232 0.81 -18.61 -9.95
N PRO A 233 1.73 -18.92 -10.88
CA PRO A 233 3.14 -18.52 -10.77
C PRO A 233 3.36 -16.99 -10.82
N ASN A 234 2.40 -16.27 -11.39
CA ASN A 234 2.43 -14.81 -11.49
C ASN A 234 1.88 -14.10 -10.25
N ASN A 235 1.19 -14.80 -9.34
CA ASN A 235 0.65 -14.20 -8.12
C ASN A 235 1.80 -13.77 -7.19
N PRO A 236 1.78 -12.56 -6.60
CA PRO A 236 2.81 -12.10 -5.67
C PRO A 236 3.04 -13.09 -4.50
N GLY A 237 1.97 -13.65 -3.96
CA GLY A 237 2.00 -14.68 -2.91
C GLY A 237 2.67 -15.99 -3.33
N ALA A 238 2.72 -16.29 -4.63
CA ALA A 238 3.39 -17.50 -5.11
C ALA A 238 4.91 -17.33 -5.14
N LYS A 239 5.38 -16.12 -5.46
CA LYS A 239 6.81 -15.74 -5.46
C LYS A 239 7.31 -15.53 -4.04
N MET A 240 6.49 -14.90 -3.20
CA MET A 240 6.81 -14.56 -1.82
C MET A 240 5.61 -14.89 -0.95
N LEU A 241 5.66 -16.03 -0.25
CA LEU A 241 4.52 -16.51 0.52
C LEU A 241 4.20 -15.59 1.70
N PRO A 242 2.91 -15.46 2.06
CA PRO A 242 2.52 -14.82 3.32
C PRO A 242 3.25 -15.44 4.50
N THR A 243 3.78 -14.60 5.39
CA THR A 243 4.58 -15.03 6.55
C THR A 243 3.83 -16.05 7.41
N GLN A 244 2.52 -15.86 7.56
CA GLN A 244 1.64 -16.76 8.31
C GLN A 244 1.60 -18.17 7.71
N LEU A 245 1.71 -18.31 6.39
CA LEU A 245 1.74 -19.60 5.70
C LEU A 245 3.13 -20.24 5.69
N VAL A 246 4.19 -19.43 5.71
CA VAL A 246 5.57 -19.93 5.89
C VAL A 246 5.71 -20.63 7.23
N ASN A 247 5.11 -20.09 8.29
CA ASN A 247 5.12 -20.70 9.62
C ASN A 247 4.45 -22.08 9.64
N VAL A 248 3.44 -22.31 8.79
CA VAL A 248 2.82 -23.64 8.64
C VAL A 248 3.76 -24.60 7.90
N LYS A 249 4.48 -24.15 6.88
CA LYS A 249 5.53 -24.96 6.22
C LYS A 249 6.68 -25.33 7.18
N ALA A 250 6.98 -24.45 8.14
CA ALA A 250 7.99 -24.66 9.16
C ALA A 250 7.48 -25.45 10.37
N PHE A 251 6.17 -25.71 10.46
CA PHE A 251 5.59 -26.50 11.54
C PHE A 251 6.10 -27.94 11.45
N LYS A 252 7.04 -28.27 12.32
CA LYS A 252 7.37 -29.64 12.65
C LYS A 252 6.55 -29.98 13.89
N PRO A 253 5.67 -31.00 13.85
CA PRO A 253 5.13 -31.55 15.08
C PRO A 253 6.32 -31.86 16.00
N ALA A 254 6.25 -31.44 17.26
CA ALA A 254 7.26 -31.83 18.22
C ALA A 254 7.25 -33.36 18.29
N SER A 255 8.23 -34.00 17.65
CA SER A 255 8.40 -35.45 17.70
C SER A 255 8.83 -35.81 19.11
N THR A 256 7.86 -35.97 20.00
CA THR A 256 8.09 -36.41 21.38
C THR A 256 8.21 -37.93 21.38
N ASN A 257 9.25 -38.43 20.70
CA ASN A 257 9.61 -39.85 20.78
C ASN A 257 9.99 -40.24 22.22
N LYS A 258 10.35 -39.26 23.06
CA LYS A 258 10.62 -39.39 24.50
C LYS A 258 10.18 -38.12 25.21
N ILE A 259 9.37 -38.25 26.26
CA ILE A 259 8.99 -37.15 27.17
C ILE A 259 9.61 -37.46 28.53
N ALA A 260 10.42 -36.54 29.05
CA ALA A 260 10.94 -36.62 30.41
C ALA A 260 10.01 -35.85 31.34
N LEU A 261 9.40 -36.54 32.32
CA LEU A 261 8.47 -35.97 33.27
C LEU A 261 9.20 -35.75 34.60
N LEU A 262 9.51 -34.49 34.94
CA LEU A 262 10.15 -34.13 36.21
C LEU A 262 9.09 -33.75 37.23
N LEU A 263 8.86 -34.62 38.21
CA LEU A 263 7.86 -34.43 39.25
C LEU A 263 8.45 -34.71 40.63
N PRO A 264 8.04 -33.97 41.68
CA PRO A 264 8.39 -34.30 43.04
C PRO A 264 7.62 -35.57 43.46
N LEU A 265 8.27 -36.73 43.40
CA LEU A 265 7.64 -38.01 43.77
C LEU A 265 7.81 -38.37 45.25
N ASN A 266 8.62 -37.57 45.97
CA ASN A 266 8.97 -37.73 47.38
C ASN A 266 8.83 -36.39 48.13
N GLY A 267 8.67 -36.44 49.45
CA GLY A 267 8.47 -35.26 50.31
C GLY A 267 7.01 -34.79 50.36
N GLN A 268 6.75 -33.62 50.94
CA GLN A 268 5.39 -33.10 51.16
C GLN A 268 4.58 -32.91 49.87
N ALA A 269 5.24 -32.65 48.74
CA ALA A 269 4.59 -32.45 47.44
C ALA A 269 4.34 -33.75 46.65
N ALA A 270 4.71 -34.92 47.19
CA ALA A 270 4.63 -36.21 46.50
C ALA A 270 3.21 -36.54 46.00
N VAL A 271 2.18 -36.14 46.74
CA VAL A 271 0.78 -36.38 46.38
C VAL A 271 0.39 -35.67 45.08
N PHE A 272 0.89 -34.44 44.86
CA PHE A 272 0.65 -33.68 43.63
C PHE A 272 1.43 -34.26 42.46
N GLY A 273 2.69 -34.63 42.68
CA GLY A 273 3.52 -35.30 41.66
C GLY A 273 2.90 -36.60 41.18
N ARG A 274 2.42 -37.47 42.08
CA ARG A 274 1.76 -38.73 41.70
C ARG A 274 0.45 -38.51 40.95
N THR A 275 -0.33 -37.50 41.35
CA THR A 275 -1.60 -37.18 40.67
C THR A 275 -1.36 -36.70 39.23
N ILE A 276 -0.36 -35.85 39.01
CA ILE A 276 0.04 -35.38 37.68
C ILE A 276 0.58 -36.54 36.82
N GLN A 277 1.40 -37.42 37.42
CA GLN A 277 1.90 -38.61 36.73
C GLN A 277 0.75 -39.51 36.27
N GLN A 278 -0.21 -39.80 37.14
CA GLN A 278 -1.36 -40.64 36.81
C GLN A 278 -2.22 -40.03 35.70
N GLY A 279 -2.51 -38.72 35.76
CA GLY A 279 -3.23 -38.02 34.70
C GLY A 279 -2.48 -38.03 33.36
N PHE A 280 -1.16 -37.84 33.39
CA PHE A 280 -0.31 -37.91 32.21
C PHE A 280 -0.27 -39.31 31.60
N GLU A 281 -0.10 -40.36 32.42
CA GLU A 281 -0.08 -41.75 31.96
C GLU A 281 -1.45 -42.21 31.42
N ALA A 282 -2.55 -41.79 32.06
CA ALA A 282 -3.89 -42.05 31.58
C ALA A 282 -4.12 -41.41 30.20
N ALA A 283 -3.81 -40.11 30.04
CA ALA A 283 -3.93 -39.42 28.75
C ALA A 283 -3.01 -40.03 27.67
N LYS A 284 -1.79 -40.44 28.04
CA LYS A 284 -0.86 -41.14 27.14
C LYS A 284 -1.44 -42.46 26.62
N ASN A 285 -2.14 -43.21 27.46
CA ASN A 285 -2.65 -44.53 27.12
C ASN A 285 -4.00 -44.50 26.39
N ILE A 286 -4.79 -43.43 26.56
CA ILE A 286 -6.12 -43.29 25.93
C ILE A 286 -6.04 -42.89 24.44
N GLY A 287 -4.92 -42.33 23.97
CA GLY A 287 -4.85 -41.73 22.62
C GLY A 287 -5.79 -40.52 22.51
N THR A 288 -5.92 -39.91 21.33
CA THR A 288 -6.70 -38.68 21.09
C THR A 288 -8.22 -38.85 21.20
N GLN A 289 -8.72 -39.31 22.35
CA GLN A 289 -10.10 -39.14 22.76
C GLN A 289 -10.15 -38.20 23.98
N PRO A 290 -11.07 -37.22 24.00
CA PRO A 290 -11.21 -36.31 25.13
C PRO A 290 -11.61 -37.10 26.38
N VAL A 291 -10.96 -36.79 27.51
CA VAL A 291 -11.34 -37.34 28.82
C VAL A 291 -12.75 -36.85 29.13
N ALA A 292 -13.73 -37.75 29.11
CA ALA A 292 -15.06 -37.46 29.59
C ALA A 292 -14.95 -37.07 31.08
N ALA A 293 -15.35 -35.86 31.42
CA ALA A 293 -15.44 -35.42 32.80
C ALA A 293 -16.46 -36.32 33.51
N GLN A 294 -15.98 -37.24 34.33
CA GLN A 294 -16.83 -37.96 35.26
C GLN A 294 -17.33 -36.94 36.29
N VAL A 295 -18.61 -36.60 36.18
CA VAL A 295 -19.34 -35.81 37.16
C VAL A 295 -19.29 -36.59 38.49
N ALA A 296 -18.72 -35.96 39.52
CA ALA A 296 -18.75 -36.51 40.86
C ALA A 296 -20.22 -36.66 41.31
N ALA A 297 -20.63 -37.90 41.59
CA ALA A 297 -21.89 -38.14 42.28
C ALA A 297 -21.77 -37.57 43.71
N ALA A 298 -22.80 -36.83 44.11
CA ALA A 298 -22.93 -36.16 45.41
C ALA A 298 -22.90 -37.14 46.59
#